data_AF-A0A8X6L0A5-F1
#
_entry.id   AF-A0A8X6L0A5-F1
#
_cell.length_a   1.000
_cell.length_b   1.000
_cell.length_c   1.000
_cell.angle_alpha   90.00
_cell.angle_beta   90.00
_cell.angle_gamma   90.00
#
_symmetry.space_group_name_H-M   'P 1'
#
loop_
_entity.id
_entity.type
_entity.pdbx_description
1 polymer ?
#
loop_
_entity_poly.entity_id
_entity_poly.type
_entity_poly.pdbx_seq_one_letter_code
_entity_poly.pdbx_strand_id
1 'polypeptide(L)'
;MKSNLDFKSKYHVPPLTTYERRQASNKKFSYIQNLFFNEEINSLKANKPVAKKSILSALCPFIDKDGLVRVGGQLRNSTLQYGAKHLILLPHQHEFVT
;
A
#
# COMPACT_ATOMS: atom_id res chain seq x y z
N MET A 1 -5.93 28.10 -47.56
CA MET A 1 -6.51 27.16 -46.59
C MET A 1 -6.18 25.73 -47.01
N LYS A 2 -5.24 25.05 -46.34
CA LYS A 2 -5.09 23.59 -46.43
C LYS A 2 -4.89 23.02 -45.03
N SER A 3 -5.92 22.28 -44.64
CA SER A 3 -6.06 21.21 -43.65
C SER A 3 -5.06 21.11 -42.50
N ASN A 4 -5.62 21.27 -41.31
CA ASN A 4 -5.06 21.02 -39.99
C ASN A 4 -5.41 19.57 -39.58
N LEU A 5 -4.68 18.59 -40.10
CA LEU A 5 -4.67 17.17 -39.69
C LEU A 5 -3.23 16.71 -39.96
N ASP A 6 -2.38 16.41 -38.97
CA ASP A 6 -2.19 15.04 -38.48
C ASP A 6 -1.31 14.96 -37.21
N PHE A 7 -1.54 15.79 -36.19
CA PHE A 7 -0.73 15.73 -34.96
C PHE A 7 -1.23 14.75 -33.88
N LYS A 8 -2.39 14.10 -34.07
CA LYS A 8 -3.04 13.30 -33.01
C LYS A 8 -2.73 11.80 -33.02
N SER A 9 -1.92 11.27 -33.94
CA SER A 9 -1.74 9.82 -34.08
C SER A 9 -0.42 9.23 -33.51
N LYS A 10 0.43 10.01 -32.82
CA LYS A 10 1.76 9.50 -32.42
C LYS A 10 1.86 8.92 -31.00
N TYR A 11 0.86 9.10 -30.14
CA TYR A 11 0.90 8.63 -28.75
C TYR A 11 -0.39 7.90 -28.39
N HIS A 12 -0.48 6.63 -28.78
CA HIS A 12 -1.45 5.72 -28.16
C HIS A 12 -0.94 5.38 -26.77
N VAL A 13 -1.53 5.97 -25.73
CA VAL A 13 -1.25 5.58 -24.35
C VAL A 13 -1.99 4.26 -24.12
N PRO A 14 -1.28 3.14 -23.88
CA PRO A 14 -1.94 1.87 -23.64
C PRO A 14 -2.80 1.95 -22.36
N PRO A 15 -3.88 1.15 -22.26
CA PRO A 15 -4.68 1.09 -21.05
C PRO A 15 -3.81 0.73 -19.84
N LEU A 16 -4.06 1.37 -18.68
CA LEU A 16 -3.33 1.09 -17.46
C LEU A 16 -3.39 -0.40 -17.13
N THR A 17 -2.22 -1.03 -17.09
CA THR A 17 -2.09 -2.42 -16.69
C THR A 17 -2.56 -2.58 -15.25
N THR A 18 -2.96 -3.80 -14.88
CA THR A 18 -3.29 -4.13 -13.49
C THR A 18 -2.07 -3.94 -12.59
N TYR A 19 -0.87 -4.16 -13.13
CA TYR A 19 0.39 -3.91 -12.45
C TYR A 19 0.60 -2.43 -12.12
N GLU A 20 0.46 -1.53 -13.09
CA GLU A 20 0.62 -0.08 -12.88
C GLU A 20 -0.39 0.46 -11.87
N ARG A 21 -1.66 0.04 -11.98
CA ARG A 21 -2.69 0.41 -11.01
C ARG A 21 -2.32 -0.02 -9.60
N ARG A 22 -1.86 -1.26 -9.45
CA ARG A 22 -1.40 -1.79 -8.15
C ARG A 22 -0.21 -1.00 -7.61
N GLN A 23 0.78 -0.68 -8.44
CA GLN A 23 1.95 0.09 -8.01
C GLN A 23 1.55 1.51 -7.55
N ALA A 24 0.66 2.17 -8.29
CA ALA A 24 0.13 3.47 -7.91
C ALA A 24 -0.61 3.42 -6.56
N SER A 25 -1.48 2.42 -6.36
CA SER A 25 -2.17 2.22 -5.07
C SER A 25 -1.20 1.95 -3.93
N ASN A 26 -0.21 1.08 -4.14
CA ASN A 26 0.82 0.80 -3.13
C ASN A 26 1.59 2.05 -2.73
N LYS A 27 1.91 2.95 -3.67
CA LYS A 27 2.56 4.23 -3.35
C LYS A 27 1.69 5.12 -2.46
N LYS A 28 0.38 5.20 -2.74
CA LYS A 28 -0.58 5.92 -1.91
C LYS A 28 -0.63 5.35 -0.49
N PHE A 29 -0.72 4.03 -0.35
CA PHE A 29 -0.72 3.37 0.95
C PHE A 29 0.59 3.59 1.71
N SER A 30 1.73 3.43 1.04
CA SER A 30 3.04 3.67 1.64
C SER A 30 3.17 5.11 2.14
N TYR A 31 2.71 6.09 1.36
CA TYR A 31 2.70 7.49 1.78
C TYR A 31 1.89 7.68 3.08
N ILE A 32 0.65 7.20 3.13
CA ILE A 32 -0.21 7.29 4.31
C ILE A 32 0.44 6.59 5.51
N GLN A 33 0.98 5.39 5.33
CA GLN A 33 1.64 4.67 6.41
C GLN A 33 2.86 5.43 6.96
N ASN A 34 3.66 6.06 6.11
CA ASN A 34 4.80 6.86 6.56
C ASN A 34 4.38 8.12 7.32
N LEU A 35 3.20 8.69 7.01
CA LEU A 35 2.66 9.85 7.73
C LEU A 35 2.20 9.48 9.15
N PHE A 36 1.52 8.35 9.32
CA PHE A 36 0.84 8.01 10.58
C PHE A 36 1.57 6.98 11.44
N PHE A 37 2.39 6.11 10.83
CA PHE A 37 3.06 4.98 11.50
C PHE A 37 4.58 5.07 11.39
N ASN A 38 5.14 6.28 11.37
CA ASN A 38 6.57 6.49 11.13
C ASN A 38 7.44 5.78 12.17
N GLU A 39 7.09 5.89 13.46
CA GLU A 39 7.83 5.26 14.56
C GLU A 39 7.79 3.73 14.46
N GLU A 40 6.62 3.17 14.14
CA GLU A 40 6.42 1.74 13.95
C GLU A 40 7.20 1.23 12.74
N ILE A 41 7.15 1.94 11.62
CA ILE A 41 7.91 1.61 10.41
C ILE A 41 9.41 1.59 10.70
N ASN A 42 9.92 2.60 11.40
CA ASN A 42 11.35 2.66 11.75
C ASN A 42 11.75 1.51 12.68
N SER A 43 10.89 1.17 13.64
CA SER A 43 11.10 0.03 14.54
C SER A 43 11.13 -1.28 13.74
N LEU A 44 10.16 -1.51 12.86
CA LEU A 44 10.09 -2.70 12.02
C LEU A 44 11.27 -2.82 11.06
N LYS A 45 11.69 -1.73 10.42
CA LYS A 45 12.91 -1.69 9.58
C LYS A 45 14.18 -2.04 10.36
N ALA A 46 14.24 -1.66 11.64
CA ALA A 46 15.34 -2.00 12.54
C ALA A 46 15.21 -3.41 13.15
N ASN A 47 14.26 -4.23 12.71
CA ASN A 47 13.92 -5.53 13.30
C ASN A 47 13.62 -5.47 14.80
N LYS A 48 13.06 -4.34 15.26
CA LYS A 48 12.63 -4.13 16.64
C LYS A 48 11.11 -4.25 16.74
N PRO A 49 10.59 -4.72 17.89
CA PRO A 49 9.16 -4.74 18.11
C PRO A 49 8.60 -3.31 18.11
N VAL A 50 7.38 -3.18 17.61
CA VAL A 50 6.59 -1.94 17.72
C VAL A 50 6.31 -1.63 19.18
N ALA A 51 6.33 -0.34 19.54
CA ALA A 51 6.05 0.13 20.89
C ALA A 51 4.69 -0.41 21.40
N LYS A 52 4.66 -0.93 22.63
CA LYS A 52 3.45 -1.54 23.23
C LYS A 52 2.24 -0.60 23.30
N LYS A 53 2.49 0.71 23.36
CA LYS A 53 1.45 1.75 23.35
C LYS A 53 0.80 1.98 21.98
N SER A 54 1.44 1.51 20.90
CA SER A 54 0.90 1.63 19.55
C SER A 54 -0.27 0.68 19.37
N ILE A 55 -1.34 1.17 18.73
CA ILE A 55 -2.47 0.34 18.30
C ILE A 55 -2.03 -0.82 17.39
N LEU A 56 -0.90 -0.67 16.68
CA LEU A 56 -0.41 -1.69 15.78
C LEU A 56 0.22 -2.87 16.53
N SER A 57 0.66 -2.70 17.78
CA SER A 57 1.35 -3.74 18.55
C SER A 57 0.54 -5.04 18.65
N ALA A 58 -0.78 -4.92 18.88
CA ALA A 58 -1.71 -6.05 18.98
C ALA A 58 -1.96 -6.75 17.63
N LEU A 59 -1.61 -6.12 16.51
CA LEU A 59 -1.85 -6.62 15.14
C LEU A 59 -0.62 -7.34 14.55
N CYS A 60 0.41 -7.60 15.38
CA CYS A 60 1.66 -8.25 15.00
C CYS A 60 2.21 -7.73 13.65
N PRO A 61 2.46 -6.42 13.52
CA PRO A 61 2.65 -5.78 12.23
C PRO A 61 4.00 -6.17 11.63
N PHE A 62 4.06 -6.25 10.30
CA PHE A 62 5.30 -6.50 9.57
C PHE A 62 5.33 -5.73 8.25
N ILE A 63 6.53 -5.55 7.68
CA ILE A 63 6.72 -4.93 6.37
C ILE A 63 6.76 -6.02 5.30
N ASP A 64 5.93 -5.91 4.27
CA ASP A 64 5.90 -6.86 3.16
C ASP A 64 6.94 -6.55 2.07
N LYS A 65 6.95 -7.37 1.01
CA LYS A 65 7.87 -7.20 -0.13
C LYS A 65 7.66 -5.91 -0.93
N ASP A 66 6.47 -5.32 -0.84
CA ASP A 66 6.13 -4.06 -1.51
C ASP A 66 6.44 -2.85 -0.61
N GLY A 67 7.01 -3.07 0.60
CA GLY A 67 7.36 -2.03 1.56
C GLY A 67 6.19 -1.50 2.38
N LEU A 68 5.08 -2.24 2.44
CA LEU A 68 3.86 -1.86 3.15
C LEU A 68 3.76 -2.54 4.51
N VAL A 69 3.27 -1.79 5.50
CA VAL A 69 2.93 -2.33 6.83
C VAL A 69 1.64 -3.14 6.73
N ARG A 70 1.67 -4.40 7.18
CA ARG A 70 0.54 -5.33 7.14
C ARG A 70 0.30 -5.98 8.49
N VAL A 71 -0.93 -6.44 8.68
CA VAL A 71 -1.32 -7.29 9.83
C VAL A 71 -0.62 -8.64 9.74
N GLY A 72 0.05 -9.02 10.83
CA GLY A 72 0.49 -10.39 11.06
C GLY A 72 -0.46 -11.14 11.99
N GLY A 73 -0.27 -12.46 12.10
CA GLY A 73 -1.09 -13.29 13.00
C GLY A 73 -2.48 -13.69 12.44
N GLN A 74 -3.38 -14.03 13.38
CA GLN A 74 -4.77 -14.56 13.36
C GLN A 74 -5.27 -15.46 12.21
N LEU A 75 -4.85 -15.25 10.97
CA LEU A 75 -5.26 -16.01 9.79
C LEU A 75 -4.11 -16.80 9.15
N ARG A 76 -2.97 -16.97 9.85
CA ARG A 76 -1.82 -17.74 9.33
C ARG A 76 -2.22 -19.12 8.80
N ASN A 77 -3.15 -19.79 9.48
CA ASN A 77 -3.61 -21.15 9.16
C ASN A 77 -4.82 -21.20 8.20
N SER A 78 -5.29 -20.06 7.66
CA SER A 78 -6.41 -20.07 6.71
C SER A 78 -5.93 -20.37 5.29
N THR A 79 -6.83 -20.91 4.45
CA THR A 79 -6.64 -21.13 3.01
C THR A 79 -6.84 -19.85 2.17
N LEU A 80 -6.95 -18.68 2.83
CA LEU A 80 -7.19 -17.41 2.16
C LEU A 80 -5.96 -16.97 1.34
N GLN A 81 -6.24 -16.25 0.25
CA GLN A 81 -5.21 -15.59 -0.55
C GLN A 81 -4.43 -14.58 0.30
N TYR A 82 -3.15 -14.36 -0.07
CA TYR A 82 -2.21 -13.54 0.69
C TYR A 82 -2.76 -12.16 1.12
N GLY A 83 -3.40 -11.43 0.19
CA GLY A 83 -3.95 -10.10 0.48
C GLY A 83 -5.08 -10.11 1.51
N ALA A 84 -5.89 -11.17 1.55
CA ALA A 84 -6.94 -11.34 2.56
C ALA A 84 -6.38 -11.83 3.89
N LYS A 85 -5.26 -12.55 3.89
CA LYS A 85 -4.56 -13.02 5.09
C LYS A 85 -3.75 -11.91 5.77
N HIS A 86 -3.14 -11.03 4.96
CA HIS A 86 -2.23 -9.98 5.41
C HIS A 86 -2.76 -8.63 4.92
N LEU A 87 -3.77 -8.10 5.61
CA LEU A 87 -4.37 -6.82 5.26
C LEU A 87 -3.37 -5.67 5.43
N ILE A 88 -3.45 -4.68 4.54
CA ILE A 88 -2.66 -3.44 4.62
C ILE A 88 -3.18 -2.63 5.80
N LEU A 89 -2.28 -2.21 6.69
CA LEU A 89 -2.63 -1.40 7.85
C LEU A 89 -2.74 0.07 7.43
N LEU A 90 -3.89 0.68 7.69
CA LEU A 90 -4.13 2.10 7.45
C LEU A 90 -4.62 2.76 8.76
N PRO A 91 -4.32 4.04 8.99
CA PRO A 91 -4.84 4.77 10.14
C PRO A 91 -6.36 4.81 10.10
N HIS A 92 -6.97 4.68 11.28
CA HIS A 92 -8.42 4.77 11.43
C HIS A 92 -8.84 6.25 11.48
N GLN A 93 -8.85 6.95 10.34
CA GLN A 93 -9.49 8.26 10.21
C GLN A 93 -10.22 8.45 8.86
N HIS A 94 -11.35 9.13 8.99
CA HIS A 94 -12.60 9.14 8.21
C HIS A 94 -12.57 9.65 6.76
N GLU A 95 -11.42 9.79 6.07
CA GLU A 95 -11.42 10.58 4.83
C GLU A 95 -10.35 10.24 3.77
N PHE A 96 -9.93 8.98 3.62
CA PHE A 96 -9.06 8.62 2.49
C PHE A 96 -9.43 7.29 1.81
N VAL A 97 -10.73 7.05 1.67
CA VAL A 97 -11.27 6.02 0.77
C VAL A 97 -12.40 6.63 -0.06
N THR A 98 -12.02 7.16 -1.22
CA THR A 98 -12.87 7.34 -2.41
C THR A 98 -12.01 7.13 -3.64
#